data_AF-A0A6J1WI56-F1
#
_entry.id   AF-A0A6J1WI56-F1
#
_cell.length_a   1.000
_cell.length_b   1.000
_cell.length_c   1.000
_cell.angle_alpha   90.00
_cell.angle_beta   90.00
_cell.angle_gamma   90.00
#
_symmetry.space_group_name_H-M   'P 1'
#
loop_
_entity.id
_entity.type
_entity.pdbx_description
1 polymer ?
#
loop_
_entity_poly.entity_id
_entity_poly.type
_entity_poly.pdbx_seq_one_letter_code
_entity_poly.pdbx_strand_id
1 'polypeptide(L)'
;MTDFSVAQNLLVSEAGQVTKSIEDMLLDYEDDKNSMIAITDKENYNLYEDFYDEMDNRIRTEQSMNMIFFGPPISFMRLDSETILHILIHTRKHLIPITRVLLAWDIITDGKTAAYLQGREYLAFGSLLNVVPEEDLYYVNFGDPSVLTFFSKNYVNLDNRKFGILVASYRRYFGNRWYESGTRINELGYLLCGFPSFDLKKITPQIFKEINVDIFSKLGRCSINQTKTLYDIATHPDAYGKPYKWFSHEIDRLGILFICVPEDDISPIQLEAVSAISAQVMKKIDQKKLKFFTKEQILRMNAKTRRIYILRMQLRNSLDMSQITRRHGIKLSPSILLYLVNVVTLLMCI
;
A
#
# COMPACT_ATOMS: atom_id res chain seq x y z
N MET A 1 -32.14 59.11 -1.23
CA MET A 1 -32.38 58.32 -2.46
C MET A 1 -31.00 58.00 -3.00
N THR A 2 -30.75 56.71 -3.24
CA THR A 2 -29.49 56.07 -3.71
C THR A 2 -28.25 56.23 -2.81
N ASP A 3 -27.89 55.15 -2.10
CA ASP A 3 -26.60 54.43 -2.24
C ASP A 3 -26.22 53.73 -0.93
N PHE A 4 -26.50 52.42 -0.83
CA PHE A 4 -25.77 51.44 0.00
C PHE A 4 -26.34 50.02 -0.26
N SER A 5 -26.05 49.43 -1.43
CA SER A 5 -26.29 48.00 -1.65
C SER A 5 -25.45 47.39 -2.79
N VAL A 6 -24.13 47.52 -2.76
CA VAL A 6 -23.24 46.68 -3.59
C VAL A 6 -21.94 46.39 -2.84
N ALA A 7 -21.98 45.49 -1.85
CA ALA A 7 -20.78 44.89 -1.27
C ALA A 7 -21.12 43.67 -0.39
N GLN A 8 -21.98 42.76 -0.85
CA GLN A 8 -22.18 41.50 -0.14
C GLN A 8 -22.64 40.42 -1.12
N ASN A 9 -21.70 39.94 -1.93
CA ASN A 9 -21.70 38.63 -2.60
C ASN A 9 -20.50 38.60 -3.53
N LEU A 10 -19.34 38.21 -3.00
CA LEU A 10 -18.19 37.65 -3.73
C LEU A 10 -17.08 37.42 -2.70
N LEU A 11 -17.02 36.21 -2.16
CA LEU A 11 -15.82 35.47 -1.73
C LEU A 11 -16.30 34.14 -1.14
N VAL A 12 -16.87 33.31 -2.02
CA VAL A 12 -16.87 31.86 -1.84
C VAL A 12 -15.63 31.36 -2.55
N SER A 13 -14.74 30.75 -1.76
CA SER A 13 -13.72 29.75 -2.09
C SER A 13 -12.36 30.15 -1.55
N GLU A 14 -11.91 29.47 -0.50
CA GLU A 14 -10.55 28.96 -0.40
C GLU A 14 -10.42 28.01 0.81
N ALA A 15 -9.73 26.89 0.58
CA ALA A 15 -9.19 25.95 1.56
C ALA A 15 -10.18 25.15 2.44
N GLY A 16 -10.81 24.13 1.86
CA GLY A 16 -11.17 22.92 2.60
C GLY A 16 -9.92 22.12 2.96
N GLN A 17 -9.14 22.56 3.95
CA GLN A 17 -8.13 21.70 4.59
C GLN A 17 -8.88 20.57 5.29
N VAL A 18 -8.83 19.37 4.70
CA VAL A 18 -9.22 18.14 5.38
C VAL A 18 -8.17 17.90 6.46
N THR A 19 -8.45 18.34 7.69
CA THR A 19 -7.66 17.98 8.87
C THR A 19 -7.76 16.47 9.05
N LYS A 20 -6.68 15.75 8.70
CA LYS A 20 -6.56 14.31 9.02
C LYS A 20 -6.72 14.14 10.53
N SER A 21 -7.54 13.20 10.96
CA SER A 21 -7.67 12.90 12.39
C SER A 21 -6.36 12.29 12.92
N ILE A 22 -6.11 12.45 14.22
CA ILE A 22 -4.92 11.87 14.89
C ILE A 22 -4.89 10.35 14.71
N GLU A 23 -6.05 9.71 14.69
CA GLU A 23 -6.21 8.27 14.43
C GLU A 23 -5.72 7.89 13.03
N ASP A 24 -6.03 8.70 12.02
CA ASP A 24 -5.63 8.42 10.64
C ASP A 24 -4.11 8.60 10.45
N MET A 25 -3.50 9.59 11.13
CA MET A 25 -2.04 9.77 11.12
C MET A 25 -1.29 8.63 11.84
N LEU A 26 -1.87 8.08 12.92
CA LEU A 26 -1.29 6.94 13.63
C LEU A 26 -1.29 5.67 12.78
N LEU A 27 -2.36 5.45 12.01
CA LEU A 27 -2.46 4.34 11.09
C LEU A 27 -1.43 4.45 9.96
N ASP A 28 -1.26 5.66 9.37
CA ASP A 28 -0.27 5.91 8.30
C ASP A 28 1.15 5.58 8.81
N TYR A 29 1.50 6.04 10.02
CA TYR A 29 2.81 5.79 10.64
C TYR A 29 3.09 4.31 10.93
N GLU A 30 2.08 3.54 11.37
CA GLU A 30 2.29 2.12 11.69
C GLU A 30 2.39 1.25 10.42
N ASP A 31 1.79 1.63 9.29
CA ASP A 31 2.01 0.92 8.01
C ASP A 31 3.47 1.07 7.55
N ASP A 32 4.02 2.29 7.62
CA ASP A 32 5.43 2.57 7.33
C ASP A 32 6.37 1.78 8.25
N LYS A 33 6.08 1.75 9.55
CA LYS A 33 6.85 0.97 10.53
C LYS A 33 6.76 -0.53 10.30
N ASN A 34 5.58 -1.06 9.95
CA ASN A 34 5.42 -2.48 9.64
C ASN A 34 6.10 -2.87 8.32
N SER A 35 6.20 -1.95 7.35
CA SER A 35 6.98 -2.14 6.12
C SER A 35 8.48 -2.29 6.41
N MET A 36 8.99 -1.56 7.42
CA MET A 36 10.38 -1.63 7.88
C MET A 36 10.71 -2.92 8.64
N ILE A 37 9.70 -3.65 9.17
CA ILE A 37 9.89 -4.92 9.89
C ILE A 37 10.14 -6.11 8.93
N ALA A 38 10.02 -5.91 7.62
CA ALA A 38 10.25 -6.95 6.60
C ALA A 38 11.69 -7.02 6.07
N ILE A 39 12.61 -6.16 6.52
CA ILE A 39 14.03 -6.25 6.17
C ILE A 39 14.75 -6.97 7.31
N THR A 40 14.63 -8.30 7.37
CA THR A 40 15.57 -9.10 8.13
C THR A 40 16.81 -9.30 7.28
N ASP A 41 17.91 -8.68 7.70
CA ASP A 41 19.28 -8.85 7.18
C ASP A 41 19.74 -10.32 7.22
N LYS A 42 19.27 -11.12 6.26
CA LYS A 42 19.76 -12.48 5.99
C LYS A 42 19.73 -12.81 4.51
N GLU A 43 20.31 -11.96 3.68
CA GLU A 43 20.76 -12.35 2.33
C GLU A 43 22.03 -11.60 1.99
N ASN A 44 23.17 -11.93 2.62
CA ASN A 44 24.45 -11.36 2.20
C ASN A 44 25.70 -12.18 2.55
N TYR A 45 25.73 -13.47 2.21
CA TYR A 45 26.97 -14.25 2.32
C TYR A 45 27.32 -15.18 1.15
N ASN A 46 26.59 -15.12 0.02
CA ASN A 46 26.95 -15.88 -1.20
C ASN A 46 27.22 -14.98 -2.43
N LEU A 47 27.26 -13.65 -2.28
CA LEU A 47 27.32 -12.72 -3.41
C LEU A 47 28.73 -12.56 -4.04
N TYR A 48 29.79 -13.07 -3.39
CA TYR A 48 31.17 -12.78 -3.82
C TYR A 48 31.86 -13.92 -4.58
N GLU A 49 31.40 -15.17 -4.45
CA GLU A 49 32.01 -16.32 -5.13
C GLU A 49 31.32 -16.61 -6.49
N ASP A 50 30.00 -16.39 -6.60
CA ASP A 50 29.28 -16.55 -7.87
C ASP A 50 29.51 -15.40 -8.87
N PHE A 51 30.16 -14.31 -8.44
CA PHE A 51 30.34 -13.09 -9.24
C PHE A 51 31.43 -13.24 -10.31
N TYR A 52 32.39 -14.16 -10.15
CA TYR A 52 33.51 -14.31 -11.07
C TYR A 52 33.32 -15.44 -12.09
N ASP A 53 32.58 -16.50 -11.75
CA ASP A 53 32.34 -17.61 -12.68
C ASP A 53 31.19 -17.34 -13.68
N GLU A 54 30.27 -16.41 -13.37
CA GLU A 54 29.17 -16.04 -14.27
C GLU A 54 29.53 -14.92 -15.27
N MET A 55 30.64 -14.20 -15.06
CA MET A 55 31.07 -13.09 -15.91
C MET A 55 31.55 -13.54 -17.29
N ASP A 56 32.18 -14.71 -17.42
CA ASP A 56 32.80 -15.13 -18.68
C ASP A 56 31.81 -15.71 -19.72
N ASN A 57 30.64 -16.20 -19.29
CA ASN A 57 29.61 -16.74 -20.19
C ASN A 57 28.51 -15.73 -20.58
N ARG A 58 28.41 -14.58 -19.89
CA ARG A 58 27.41 -13.52 -20.13
C ARG A 58 27.79 -12.49 -21.20
N ILE A 59 29.07 -12.44 -21.58
CA ILE A 59 29.62 -11.38 -22.44
C ILE A 59 29.01 -11.37 -23.85
N ARG A 60 28.44 -12.47 -24.35
CA ARG A 60 27.88 -12.52 -25.73
C ARG A 60 26.43 -12.08 -25.85
N THR A 61 25.61 -12.20 -24.80
CA THR A 61 24.16 -11.89 -24.83
C THR A 61 23.83 -10.55 -24.18
N GLU A 62 24.60 -10.13 -23.17
CA GLU A 62 24.42 -8.83 -22.52
C GLU A 62 24.83 -7.66 -23.44
N GLN A 63 25.76 -7.86 -24.39
CA GLN A 63 26.16 -6.81 -25.32
C GLN A 63 25.04 -6.37 -26.29
N SER A 64 24.13 -7.27 -26.68
CA SER A 64 23.01 -6.93 -27.57
C SER A 64 21.85 -6.25 -26.84
N MET A 65 21.53 -6.71 -25.62
CA MET A 65 20.54 -6.06 -24.76
C MET A 65 21.04 -4.72 -24.22
N ASN A 66 22.34 -4.61 -23.93
CA ASN A 66 22.96 -3.33 -23.58
C ASN A 66 22.90 -2.34 -24.74
N MET A 67 23.03 -2.80 -25.99
CA MET A 67 22.88 -1.92 -27.15
C MET A 67 21.43 -1.45 -27.38
N ILE A 68 20.42 -2.26 -27.02
CA ILE A 68 19.01 -1.90 -27.20
C ILE A 68 18.53 -0.92 -26.11
N PHE A 69 18.78 -1.23 -24.84
CA PHE A 69 18.32 -0.36 -23.74
C PHE A 69 19.31 0.76 -23.37
N PHE A 70 20.60 0.55 -23.58
CA PHE A 70 21.67 1.49 -23.19
C PHE A 70 22.49 2.02 -24.38
N GLY A 71 22.18 1.60 -25.62
CA GLY A 71 22.74 2.21 -26.84
C GLY A 71 22.01 3.50 -27.26
N PRO A 72 22.28 4.05 -28.46
CA PRO A 72 21.67 5.29 -28.94
C PRO A 72 20.13 5.17 -29.06
N PRO A 73 19.35 6.23 -28.80
CA PRO A 73 17.89 6.23 -28.97
C PRO A 73 17.42 5.74 -30.34
N ILE A 74 18.16 6.08 -31.40
CA ILE A 74 17.90 5.69 -32.78
C ILE A 74 17.86 4.17 -33.00
N SER A 75 18.68 3.40 -32.26
CA SER A 75 18.70 1.94 -32.40
C SER A 75 17.42 1.32 -31.86
N PHE A 76 16.86 1.89 -30.80
CA PHE A 76 15.61 1.45 -30.20
C PHE A 76 14.39 1.80 -31.07
N MET A 77 14.39 2.97 -31.71
CA MET A 77 13.31 3.40 -32.62
C MET A 77 13.17 2.54 -33.88
N ARG A 78 14.17 1.70 -34.21
CA ARG A 78 14.10 0.76 -35.34
C ARG A 78 13.35 -0.52 -35.03
N LEU A 79 13.06 -0.78 -33.75
CA LEU A 79 12.34 -1.98 -33.33
C LEU A 79 10.85 -1.79 -33.57
N ASP A 80 10.21 -2.84 -34.11
CA ASP A 80 8.76 -2.89 -34.20
C ASP A 80 8.12 -3.11 -32.82
N SER A 81 6.82 -2.81 -32.72
CA SER A 81 6.08 -2.87 -31.47
C SER A 81 6.06 -4.27 -30.84
N GLU A 82 5.95 -5.33 -31.64
CA GLU A 82 5.94 -6.72 -31.14
C GLU A 82 7.31 -7.11 -30.56
N THR A 83 8.39 -6.73 -31.24
CA THR A 83 9.75 -6.91 -30.71
C THR A 83 9.94 -6.16 -29.40
N ILE A 84 9.47 -4.91 -29.29
CA ILE A 84 9.55 -4.14 -28.04
C ILE A 84 8.76 -4.83 -26.92
N LEU A 85 7.53 -5.26 -27.19
CA LEU A 85 6.70 -5.97 -26.21
C LEU A 85 7.38 -7.25 -25.71
N HIS A 86 7.94 -8.05 -26.62
CA HIS A 86 8.67 -9.26 -26.27
C HIS A 86 9.87 -8.95 -25.36
N ILE A 87 10.66 -7.93 -25.71
CA ILE A 87 11.79 -7.52 -24.88
C ILE A 87 11.31 -7.03 -23.51
N LEU A 88 10.26 -6.22 -23.44
CA LEU A 88 9.71 -5.74 -22.18
C LEU A 88 9.29 -6.92 -21.29
N ILE A 89 8.58 -7.92 -21.82
CA ILE A 89 8.12 -9.10 -21.07
C ILE A 89 9.30 -9.83 -20.42
N HIS A 90 10.40 -10.02 -21.14
CA HIS A 90 11.55 -10.80 -20.68
C HIS A 90 12.61 -10.00 -19.90
N THR A 91 12.46 -8.68 -19.83
CA THR A 91 13.41 -7.81 -19.12
C THR A 91 12.92 -7.45 -17.72
N ARG A 92 13.83 -7.50 -16.74
CA ARG A 92 13.54 -7.05 -15.37
C ARG A 92 13.22 -5.55 -15.38
N LYS A 93 12.02 -5.18 -14.93
CA LYS A 93 11.48 -3.81 -15.08
C LYS A 93 12.37 -2.72 -14.49
N HIS A 94 12.99 -2.98 -13.33
CA HIS A 94 13.87 -2.01 -12.66
C HIS A 94 15.18 -1.70 -13.40
N LEU A 95 15.55 -2.50 -14.41
CA LEU A 95 16.75 -2.27 -15.23
C LEU A 95 16.48 -1.38 -16.44
N ILE A 96 15.21 -1.08 -16.74
CA ILE A 96 14.83 -0.34 -17.95
C ILE A 96 14.84 1.16 -17.64
N PRO A 97 15.67 1.96 -18.33
CA PRO A 97 15.70 3.41 -18.13
C PRO A 97 14.34 4.05 -18.43
N ILE A 98 13.98 5.08 -17.65
CA ILE A 98 12.74 5.87 -17.82
C ILE A 98 12.56 6.33 -19.28
N THR A 99 13.62 6.83 -19.90
CA THR A 99 13.60 7.30 -21.31
C THR A 99 13.25 6.17 -22.29
N ARG A 100 13.62 4.93 -21.99
CA ARG A 100 13.28 3.74 -22.80
C ARG A 100 11.85 3.32 -22.62
N VAL A 101 11.31 3.46 -21.41
CA VAL A 101 9.90 3.19 -21.14
C VAL A 101 9.02 4.15 -21.94
N LEU A 102 9.35 5.45 -21.93
CA LEU A 102 8.61 6.47 -22.69
C LEU A 102 8.70 6.24 -24.19
N LEU A 103 9.90 5.97 -24.72
CA LEU A 103 10.06 5.62 -26.14
C LEU A 103 9.29 4.35 -26.53
N ALA A 104 9.34 3.32 -25.69
CA ALA A 104 8.58 2.08 -25.91
C ALA A 104 7.07 2.37 -25.94
N TRP A 105 6.60 3.20 -25.02
CA TRP A 105 5.21 3.62 -24.94
C TRP A 105 4.77 4.37 -26.20
N ASP A 106 5.56 5.36 -26.65
CA ASP A 106 5.27 6.13 -27.86
C ASP A 106 5.21 5.26 -29.11
N ILE A 107 6.16 4.31 -29.25
CA ILE A 107 6.20 3.39 -30.40
C ILE A 107 4.99 2.43 -30.39
N ILE A 108 4.65 1.88 -29.21
CA ILE A 108 3.54 0.93 -29.07
C ILE A 108 2.18 1.62 -29.25
N THR A 109 2.06 2.87 -28.83
CA THR A 109 0.84 3.67 -29.00
C THR A 109 0.76 4.38 -30.36
N ASP A 110 1.78 4.26 -31.20
CA ASP A 110 1.93 5.00 -32.47
C ASP A 110 1.75 6.52 -32.28
N GLY A 111 2.17 7.04 -31.12
CA GLY A 111 2.02 8.45 -30.73
C GLY A 111 0.56 8.94 -30.58
N LYS A 112 -0.44 8.04 -30.56
CA LYS A 112 -1.87 8.40 -30.53
C LYS A 112 -2.42 8.41 -29.11
N THR A 113 -2.74 7.25 -28.54
CA THR A 113 -3.23 7.08 -27.15
C THR A 113 -3.23 5.61 -26.71
N ALA A 114 -3.40 5.36 -25.42
CA ALA A 114 -3.65 4.03 -24.84
C ALA A 114 -4.99 3.36 -25.26
N ALA A 115 -5.82 4.03 -26.07
CA ALA A 115 -7.16 3.58 -26.42
C ALA A 115 -7.19 2.33 -27.33
N TYR A 116 -6.07 2.00 -27.98
CA TYR A 116 -5.97 0.82 -28.85
C TYR A 116 -5.24 -0.35 -28.19
N LEU A 117 -4.70 -0.15 -26.99
CA LEU A 117 -3.96 -1.18 -26.27
C LEU A 117 -4.92 -2.19 -25.62
N GLN A 118 -4.52 -3.45 -25.65
CA GLN A 118 -5.21 -4.57 -25.04
C GLN A 118 -4.49 -4.99 -23.74
N GLY A 119 -5.03 -5.99 -23.05
CA GLY A 119 -4.44 -6.48 -21.80
C GLY A 119 -2.98 -6.96 -21.93
N ARG A 120 -2.57 -7.43 -23.12
CA ARG A 120 -1.20 -7.93 -23.36
C ARG A 120 -0.14 -6.83 -23.29
N GLU A 121 -0.45 -5.63 -23.78
CA GLU A 121 0.49 -4.51 -23.74
C GLU A 121 0.68 -4.03 -22.29
N TYR A 122 -0.41 -3.91 -21.51
CA TYR A 122 -0.30 -3.55 -20.09
C TYR A 122 0.44 -4.61 -19.26
N LEU A 123 0.29 -5.90 -19.60
CA LEU A 123 1.08 -6.98 -19.00
C LEU A 123 2.57 -6.81 -19.29
N ALA A 124 2.93 -6.45 -20.53
CA ALA A 124 4.32 -6.21 -20.90
C ALA A 124 4.93 -5.03 -20.15
N PHE A 125 4.19 -3.94 -19.94
CA PHE A 125 4.69 -2.80 -19.15
C PHE A 125 4.74 -3.11 -17.65
N GLY A 126 3.69 -3.70 -17.07
CA GLY A 126 3.62 -4.00 -15.64
C GLY A 126 3.87 -2.76 -14.77
N SER A 127 4.86 -2.81 -13.86
CA SER A 127 5.20 -1.67 -12.99
C SER A 127 5.76 -0.45 -13.72
N LEU A 128 6.19 -0.61 -14.99
CA LEU A 128 6.68 0.51 -15.80
C LEU A 128 5.59 1.54 -16.11
N LEU A 129 4.31 1.17 -15.96
CA LEU A 129 3.19 2.10 -16.11
C LEU A 129 3.24 3.28 -15.12
N ASN A 130 4.05 3.20 -14.06
CA ASN A 130 4.31 4.36 -13.18
C ASN A 130 5.00 5.52 -13.90
N VAL A 131 5.79 5.22 -14.92
CA VAL A 131 6.53 6.22 -15.70
C VAL A 131 5.68 6.80 -16.83
N VAL A 132 4.68 6.06 -17.30
CA VAL A 132 3.80 6.47 -18.40
C VAL A 132 2.98 7.70 -18.00
N PRO A 133 2.79 8.70 -18.89
CA PRO A 133 1.96 9.88 -18.61
C PRO A 133 0.55 9.52 -18.12
N GLU A 134 0.03 10.30 -17.17
CA GLU A 134 -1.30 10.05 -16.61
C GLU A 134 -2.41 10.33 -17.61
N GLU A 135 -2.18 11.30 -18.49
CA GLU A 135 -3.04 11.67 -19.59
C GLU A 135 -3.29 10.46 -20.48
N ASP A 136 -2.24 9.71 -20.83
CA ASP A 136 -2.36 8.52 -21.66
C ASP A 136 -3.11 7.39 -20.95
N LEU A 137 -2.81 7.18 -19.67
CA LEU A 137 -3.50 6.16 -18.86
C LEU A 137 -4.98 6.49 -18.64
N TYR A 138 -5.36 7.77 -18.69
CA TYR A 138 -6.77 8.15 -18.67
C TYR A 138 -7.51 7.64 -19.92
N TYR A 139 -6.81 7.43 -21.04
CA TYR A 139 -7.39 6.92 -22.29
C TYR A 139 -7.41 5.39 -22.44
N VAL A 140 -7.00 4.64 -21.42
CA VAL A 140 -7.04 3.16 -21.39
C VAL A 140 -8.41 2.62 -21.80
N ASN A 141 -8.45 1.68 -22.74
CA ASN A 141 -9.70 1.13 -23.26
C ASN A 141 -10.29 0.02 -22.37
N PHE A 142 -11.02 0.42 -21.33
CA PHE A 142 -11.75 -0.51 -20.48
C PHE A 142 -12.96 -1.18 -21.16
N GLY A 143 -13.33 -0.75 -22.38
CA GLY A 143 -14.30 -1.46 -23.21
C GLY A 143 -13.79 -2.80 -23.73
N ASP A 144 -12.47 -2.99 -23.80
CA ASP A 144 -11.87 -4.29 -24.08
C ASP A 144 -11.83 -5.14 -22.79
N PRO A 145 -12.50 -6.32 -22.75
CA PRO A 145 -12.53 -7.17 -21.57
C PRO A 145 -11.17 -7.63 -21.07
N SER A 146 -10.16 -7.74 -21.95
CA SER A 146 -8.80 -8.14 -21.59
C SER A 146 -8.12 -7.11 -20.70
N VAL A 147 -8.41 -5.82 -20.92
CA VAL A 147 -7.84 -4.69 -20.15
C VAL A 147 -8.41 -4.67 -18.74
N LEU A 148 -9.73 -4.74 -18.61
CA LEU A 148 -10.38 -4.83 -17.29
C LEU A 148 -9.91 -6.07 -16.53
N THR A 149 -9.88 -7.22 -17.21
CA THR A 149 -9.42 -8.49 -16.61
C THR A 149 -7.98 -8.40 -16.13
N PHE A 150 -7.10 -7.73 -16.89
CA PHE A 150 -5.71 -7.55 -16.50
C PHE A 150 -5.60 -6.77 -15.19
N PHE A 151 -6.19 -5.58 -15.11
CA PHE A 151 -6.07 -4.72 -13.93
C PHE A 151 -6.89 -5.22 -12.73
N SER A 152 -7.97 -5.97 -12.94
CA SER A 152 -8.78 -6.51 -11.84
C SER A 152 -8.14 -7.72 -11.17
N LYS A 153 -7.47 -8.58 -11.93
CA LYS A 153 -6.90 -9.84 -11.44
C LYS A 153 -5.42 -9.75 -11.04
N ASN A 154 -4.63 -8.92 -11.71
CA ASN A 154 -3.18 -8.87 -11.48
C ASN A 154 -2.81 -7.75 -10.51
N TYR A 155 -2.00 -8.07 -9.51
CA TYR A 155 -1.39 -7.05 -8.66
C TYR A 155 -0.26 -6.38 -9.43
N VAL A 156 -0.53 -5.19 -9.97
CA VAL A 156 0.50 -4.36 -10.61
C VAL A 156 1.02 -3.36 -9.58
N ASN A 157 2.33 -3.38 -9.33
CA ASN A 157 2.97 -2.45 -8.39
C ASN A 157 3.04 -1.03 -8.99
N LEU A 158 1.89 -0.34 -9.02
CA LEU A 158 1.77 1.05 -9.43
C LEU A 158 1.66 1.98 -8.22
N ASP A 159 1.71 3.27 -8.44
CA ASP A 159 1.40 4.27 -7.43
C ASP A 159 -0.12 4.38 -7.23
N ASN A 160 -0.54 4.81 -6.04
CA ASN A 160 -1.97 5.00 -5.74
C ASN A 160 -2.62 6.01 -6.69
N ARG A 161 -1.88 7.05 -7.10
CA ARG A 161 -2.33 8.04 -8.08
C ARG A 161 -2.67 7.40 -9.43
N LYS A 162 -1.85 6.47 -9.92
CA LYS A 162 -2.07 5.75 -11.18
C LYS A 162 -3.34 4.90 -11.14
N PHE A 163 -3.63 4.24 -10.01
CA PHE A 163 -4.90 3.54 -9.84
C PHE A 163 -6.11 4.47 -9.83
N GLY A 164 -5.97 5.68 -9.25
CA GLY A 164 -7.00 6.71 -9.35
C GLY A 164 -7.30 7.12 -10.81
N ILE A 165 -6.27 7.29 -11.63
CA ILE A 165 -6.40 7.57 -13.06
C ILE A 165 -7.07 6.41 -13.81
N LEU A 166 -6.64 5.17 -13.56
CA LEU A 166 -7.25 3.97 -14.15
C LEU A 166 -8.73 3.86 -13.81
N VAL A 167 -9.12 4.16 -12.57
CA VAL A 167 -10.53 4.19 -12.15
C VAL A 167 -11.29 5.32 -12.81
N ALA A 168 -10.69 6.50 -12.98
CA ALA A 168 -11.31 7.60 -13.72
C ALA A 168 -11.56 7.21 -15.19
N SER A 169 -10.61 6.51 -15.80
CA SER A 169 -10.77 5.93 -17.14
C SER A 169 -11.87 4.87 -17.19
N TYR A 170 -11.93 3.94 -16.23
CA TYR A 170 -13.02 2.96 -16.11
C TYR A 170 -14.39 3.65 -16.04
N ARG A 171 -14.52 4.71 -15.22
CA ARG A 171 -15.76 5.49 -15.09
C ARG A 171 -16.14 6.23 -16.36
N ARG A 172 -15.18 6.61 -17.19
CA ARG A 172 -15.45 7.19 -18.51
C ARG A 172 -16.14 6.20 -19.44
N TYR A 173 -15.76 4.92 -19.40
CA TYR A 173 -16.36 3.86 -20.23
C TYR A 173 -17.70 3.35 -19.69
N PHE A 174 -17.76 3.03 -18.39
CA PHE A 174 -18.93 2.37 -17.78
C PHE A 174 -19.85 3.30 -16.99
N GLY A 175 -19.49 4.58 -16.87
CA GLY A 175 -20.24 5.57 -16.12
C GLY A 175 -20.03 5.49 -14.60
N ASN A 176 -20.88 6.21 -13.87
CA ASN A 176 -20.74 6.40 -12.42
C ASN A 176 -21.59 5.42 -11.56
N ARG A 177 -22.18 4.39 -12.16
CA ARG A 177 -23.11 3.44 -11.49
C ARG A 177 -22.47 2.09 -11.14
N TRP A 178 -21.17 2.09 -10.85
CA TRP A 178 -20.41 0.87 -10.55
C TRP A 178 -20.75 0.28 -9.18
N TYR A 179 -21.20 1.10 -8.23
CA TYR A 179 -21.50 0.72 -6.84
C TYR A 179 -22.93 0.15 -6.65
N GLU A 180 -23.76 0.13 -7.70
CA GLU A 180 -25.18 -0.29 -7.61
C GLU A 180 -25.38 -1.81 -7.56
N SER A 181 -24.34 -2.60 -7.83
CA SER A 181 -24.43 -4.06 -7.90
C SER A 181 -23.14 -4.71 -7.39
N GLY A 182 -23.27 -5.75 -6.54
CA GLY A 182 -22.13 -6.53 -6.08
C GLY A 182 -21.33 -7.13 -7.22
N THR A 183 -21.99 -7.58 -8.30
CA THR A 183 -21.33 -8.14 -9.49
C THR A 183 -20.35 -7.16 -10.13
N ARG A 184 -20.76 -5.89 -10.30
CA ARG A 184 -19.88 -4.85 -10.86
C ARG A 184 -18.70 -4.54 -9.94
N ILE A 185 -18.94 -4.51 -8.63
CA ILE A 185 -17.86 -4.33 -7.64
C ILE A 185 -16.87 -5.51 -7.70
N ASN A 186 -17.39 -6.73 -7.86
CA ASN A 186 -16.58 -7.94 -7.99
C ASN A 186 -15.71 -7.94 -9.26
N GLU A 187 -16.15 -7.31 -10.34
CA GLU A 187 -15.36 -7.18 -11.57
C GLU A 187 -14.18 -6.21 -11.43
N LEU A 188 -14.24 -5.24 -10.51
CA LEU A 188 -13.18 -4.24 -10.31
C LEU A 188 -11.90 -4.85 -9.74
N GLY A 189 -11.99 -5.84 -8.84
CA GLY A 189 -10.83 -6.46 -8.20
C GLY A 189 -9.89 -5.42 -7.57
N TYR A 190 -8.62 -5.40 -7.98
CA TYR A 190 -7.64 -4.41 -7.48
C TYR A 190 -7.98 -2.95 -7.81
N LEU A 191 -8.79 -2.68 -8.85
CA LEU A 191 -9.23 -1.32 -9.19
C LEU A 191 -10.13 -0.70 -8.13
N LEU A 192 -10.76 -1.50 -7.26
CA LEU A 192 -11.61 -0.97 -6.19
C LEU A 192 -10.84 0.02 -5.28
N CYS A 193 -9.56 -0.24 -5.03
CA CYS A 193 -8.69 0.64 -4.25
C CYS A 193 -8.21 1.90 -5.01
N GLY A 194 -8.60 2.08 -6.28
CA GLY A 194 -8.41 3.33 -7.01
C GLY A 194 -9.54 4.34 -6.78
N PHE A 195 -10.70 3.91 -6.28
CA PHE A 195 -11.81 4.81 -6.00
C PHE A 195 -11.54 5.62 -4.72
N PRO A 196 -11.77 6.95 -4.72
CA PRO A 196 -11.59 7.74 -3.52
C PRO A 196 -12.59 7.32 -2.43
N SER A 197 -12.23 7.50 -1.16
CA SER A 197 -13.06 7.10 -0.02
C SER A 197 -14.50 7.64 -0.08
N PHE A 198 -14.70 8.88 -0.56
CA PHE A 198 -16.04 9.45 -0.68
C PHE A 198 -16.91 8.73 -1.73
N ASP A 199 -16.30 8.12 -2.75
CA ASP A 199 -17.02 7.31 -3.74
C ASP A 199 -17.30 5.91 -3.20
N LEU A 200 -16.38 5.32 -2.41
CA LEU A 200 -16.59 4.03 -1.75
C LEU A 200 -17.78 4.07 -0.77
N LYS A 201 -18.05 5.22 -0.12
CA LYS A 201 -19.23 5.43 0.75
C LYS A 201 -20.58 5.22 0.05
N LYS A 202 -20.62 5.21 -1.30
CA LYS A 202 -21.85 4.98 -2.06
C LYS A 202 -22.27 3.51 -2.08
N ILE A 203 -21.37 2.59 -1.73
CA ILE A 203 -21.70 1.17 -1.58
C ILE A 203 -22.62 1.02 -0.37
N THR A 204 -23.84 0.54 -0.59
CA THR A 204 -24.79 0.34 0.50
C THR A 204 -24.43 -0.91 1.31
N PRO A 205 -24.81 -0.98 2.60
CA PRO A 205 -24.60 -2.16 3.44
C PRO A 205 -25.12 -3.47 2.83
N GLN A 206 -26.26 -3.40 2.12
CA GLN A 206 -26.86 -4.56 1.44
C GLN A 206 -25.97 -5.06 0.30
N ILE A 207 -25.53 -4.14 -0.58
CA ILE A 207 -24.64 -4.45 -1.71
C ILE A 207 -23.29 -4.95 -1.21
N PHE A 208 -22.78 -4.40 -0.11
CA PHE A 208 -21.50 -4.82 0.47
C PHE A 208 -21.46 -6.32 0.81
N LYS A 209 -22.59 -6.91 1.22
CA LYS A 209 -22.68 -8.36 1.50
C LYS A 209 -22.62 -9.24 0.24
N GLU A 210 -22.86 -8.67 -0.94
CA GLU A 210 -22.75 -9.36 -2.23
C GLU A 210 -21.29 -9.40 -2.75
N ILE A 211 -20.37 -8.68 -2.10
CA ILE A 211 -18.96 -8.63 -2.51
C ILE A 211 -18.25 -9.94 -2.15
N ASN A 212 -17.57 -10.55 -3.13
CA ASN A 212 -16.89 -11.82 -2.99
C ASN A 212 -15.66 -11.74 -2.09
N VAL A 213 -15.33 -12.86 -1.42
CA VAL A 213 -14.13 -13.00 -0.55
C VAL A 213 -12.84 -12.63 -1.28
N ASP A 214 -12.73 -12.98 -2.57
CA ASP A 214 -11.57 -12.65 -3.40
C ASP A 214 -11.30 -11.13 -3.46
N ILE A 215 -12.34 -10.29 -3.47
CA ILE A 215 -12.18 -8.83 -3.50
C ILE A 215 -11.61 -8.32 -2.18
N PHE A 216 -12.09 -8.85 -1.05
CA PHE A 216 -11.55 -8.48 0.26
C PHE A 216 -10.07 -8.82 0.41
N SER A 217 -9.60 -9.90 -0.22
CA SER A 217 -8.18 -10.25 -0.26
C SER A 217 -7.32 -9.22 -1.02
N LYS A 218 -7.92 -8.52 -2.00
CA LYS A 218 -7.27 -7.52 -2.85
C LYS A 218 -7.23 -6.13 -2.22
N LEU A 219 -7.97 -5.90 -1.14
CA LEU A 219 -8.01 -4.63 -0.41
C LEU A 219 -6.70 -4.28 0.30
N GLY A 220 -5.71 -5.18 0.34
CA GLY A 220 -4.41 -4.92 0.96
C GLY A 220 -3.64 -3.72 0.37
N ARG A 221 -4.05 -3.23 -0.81
CA ARG A 221 -3.55 -2.03 -1.50
C ARG A 221 -4.25 -0.74 -1.08
N CYS A 222 -5.47 -0.83 -0.57
CA CYS A 222 -6.27 0.34 -0.25
C CYS A 222 -5.54 1.20 0.78
N SER A 223 -5.60 2.52 0.60
CA SER A 223 -5.19 3.46 1.62
C SER A 223 -5.99 3.23 2.91
N ILE A 224 -5.44 3.73 4.01
CA ILE A 224 -6.09 3.64 5.32
C ILE A 224 -7.49 4.26 5.30
N ASN A 225 -7.67 5.41 4.67
CA ASN A 225 -8.98 6.06 4.57
C ASN A 225 -10.01 5.23 3.78
N GLN A 226 -9.57 4.54 2.72
CA GLN A 226 -10.43 3.64 1.94
C GLN A 226 -10.80 2.42 2.77
N THR A 227 -9.81 1.83 3.44
CA THR A 227 -9.99 0.66 4.32
C THR A 227 -10.96 0.97 5.46
N LYS A 228 -10.78 2.13 6.12
CA LYS A 228 -11.67 2.65 7.17
C LYS A 228 -13.10 2.85 6.65
N THR A 229 -13.25 3.43 5.46
CA THR A 229 -14.57 3.60 4.83
C THR A 229 -15.27 2.26 4.59
N LEU A 230 -14.55 1.27 4.07
CA LEU A 230 -15.11 -0.07 3.83
C LEU A 230 -15.42 -0.79 5.14
N TYR A 231 -14.62 -0.57 6.19
CA TYR A 231 -14.88 -1.05 7.54
C TYR A 231 -16.15 -0.42 8.16
N ASP A 232 -16.37 0.88 7.96
CA ASP A 232 -17.57 1.58 8.45
C ASP A 232 -18.84 0.99 7.80
N ILE A 233 -18.77 0.64 6.51
CA ILE A 233 -19.86 -0.05 5.81
C ILE A 233 -20.04 -1.47 6.37
N ALA A 234 -18.95 -2.21 6.59
CA ALA A 234 -19.00 -3.57 7.13
C ALA A 234 -19.65 -3.63 8.52
N THR A 235 -19.37 -2.63 9.37
CA THR A 235 -19.88 -2.54 10.74
C THR A 235 -21.30 -1.98 10.85
N HIS A 236 -21.88 -1.53 9.74
CA HIS A 236 -23.27 -1.09 9.70
C HIS A 236 -24.21 -2.23 10.12
N PRO A 237 -25.29 -1.97 10.90
CA PRO A 237 -26.23 -3.00 11.35
C PRO A 237 -26.84 -3.83 10.21
N ASP A 238 -27.07 -3.21 9.06
CA ASP A 238 -27.62 -3.88 7.87
C ASP A 238 -26.60 -4.70 7.07
N ALA A 239 -25.31 -4.58 7.37
CA ALA A 239 -24.22 -5.39 6.83
C ALA A 239 -23.88 -6.54 7.80
N TYR A 240 -22.72 -6.48 8.46
CA TYR A 240 -22.26 -7.50 9.41
C TYR A 240 -22.37 -7.05 10.88
N GLY A 241 -22.70 -5.78 11.13
CA GLY A 241 -22.80 -5.23 12.47
C GLY A 241 -21.47 -5.15 13.22
N LYS A 242 -21.53 -4.94 14.53
CA LYS A 242 -20.35 -4.70 15.38
C LYS A 242 -19.40 -5.92 15.44
N PRO A 243 -18.08 -5.72 15.59
CA PRO A 243 -17.07 -6.80 15.55
C PRO A 243 -17.29 -7.97 16.50
N TYR A 244 -17.84 -7.74 17.69
CA TYR A 244 -18.11 -8.83 18.66
C TYR A 244 -19.18 -9.83 18.19
N LYS A 245 -19.98 -9.48 17.17
CA LYS A 245 -20.97 -10.36 16.55
C LYS A 245 -20.42 -11.19 15.40
N TRP A 246 -19.21 -10.88 14.93
CA TRP A 246 -18.59 -11.59 13.80
C TRP A 246 -18.17 -13.00 14.23
N PHE A 247 -18.56 -13.99 13.45
CA PHE A 247 -18.05 -15.35 13.58
C PHE A 247 -16.77 -15.52 12.77
N SER A 248 -16.19 -16.72 12.83
CA SER A 248 -14.96 -17.06 12.12
C SER A 248 -15.05 -16.81 10.62
N HIS A 249 -16.19 -17.11 10.00
CA HIS A 249 -16.37 -16.93 8.56
C HIS A 249 -16.46 -15.45 8.14
N GLU A 250 -17.04 -14.55 8.95
CA GLU A 250 -16.99 -13.12 8.67
C GLU A 250 -15.57 -12.56 8.88
N ILE A 251 -14.85 -12.99 9.92
CA ILE A 251 -13.47 -12.53 10.14
C ILE A 251 -12.56 -12.95 8.98
N ASP A 252 -12.67 -14.20 8.51
CA ASP A 252 -11.91 -14.68 7.36
C ASP A 252 -12.27 -13.89 6.10
N ARG A 253 -13.57 -13.68 5.86
CA ARG A 253 -14.09 -12.94 4.69
C ARG A 253 -13.67 -11.48 4.67
N LEU A 254 -13.83 -10.76 5.78
CA LEU A 254 -13.51 -9.34 5.87
C LEU A 254 -12.00 -9.10 5.88
N GLY A 255 -11.23 -10.10 6.32
CA GLY A 255 -9.78 -10.18 6.17
C GLY A 255 -9.09 -8.89 6.63
N ILE A 256 -8.54 -8.14 5.68
CA ILE A 256 -7.77 -6.93 5.98
C ILE A 256 -8.56 -5.84 6.70
N LEU A 257 -9.88 -5.78 6.54
CA LEU A 257 -10.71 -4.79 7.23
C LEU A 257 -10.66 -4.92 8.75
N PHE A 258 -10.28 -6.11 9.26
CA PHE A 258 -10.10 -6.34 10.69
C PHE A 258 -9.06 -5.41 11.33
N ILE A 259 -8.08 -4.88 10.58
CA ILE A 259 -7.09 -3.94 11.12
C ILE A 259 -7.73 -2.65 11.65
N CYS A 260 -8.92 -2.31 11.17
CA CYS A 260 -9.68 -1.13 11.56
C CYS A 260 -10.52 -1.35 12.82
N VAL A 261 -10.63 -2.57 13.35
CA VAL A 261 -11.36 -2.84 14.61
C VAL A 261 -10.79 -1.99 15.76
N PRO A 262 -11.60 -1.21 16.48
CA PRO A 262 -11.18 -0.44 17.65
C PRO A 262 -10.55 -1.32 18.73
N GLU A 263 -9.64 -0.75 19.52
CA GLU A 263 -8.93 -1.44 20.60
C GLU A 263 -9.89 -2.15 21.56
N ASP A 264 -10.91 -1.41 22.03
CA ASP A 264 -11.89 -1.90 23.00
C ASP A 264 -12.78 -3.04 22.44
N ASP A 265 -12.93 -3.11 21.13
CA ASP A 265 -13.75 -4.09 20.43
C ASP A 265 -13.00 -5.40 20.13
N ILE A 266 -11.71 -5.51 20.44
CA ILE A 266 -10.91 -6.74 20.19
C ILE A 266 -11.16 -7.80 21.27
N SER A 267 -11.12 -7.41 22.54
CA SER A 267 -11.28 -8.34 23.66
C SER A 267 -12.64 -9.07 23.71
N PRO A 268 -13.77 -8.45 23.29
CA PRO A 268 -15.09 -9.10 23.30
C PRO A 268 -15.32 -10.05 22.12
N ILE A 269 -14.39 -10.15 21.16
CA ILE A 269 -14.53 -11.05 20.00
C ILE A 269 -14.52 -12.50 20.47
N GLN A 270 -15.47 -13.29 19.93
CA GLN A 270 -15.62 -14.69 20.25
C GLN A 270 -14.33 -15.48 19.99
N LEU A 271 -14.00 -16.42 20.89
CA LEU A 271 -12.77 -17.19 20.83
C LEU A 271 -12.64 -17.98 19.52
N GLU A 272 -13.74 -18.56 19.06
CA GLU A 272 -13.84 -19.32 17.82
C GLU A 272 -13.50 -18.45 16.62
N ALA A 273 -13.97 -17.20 16.62
CA ALA A 273 -13.77 -16.25 15.52
C ALA A 273 -12.30 -15.84 15.39
N VAL A 274 -11.58 -15.67 16.52
CA VAL A 274 -10.16 -15.29 16.53
C VAL A 274 -9.26 -16.30 15.79
N SER A 275 -9.64 -17.57 15.74
CA SER A 275 -8.89 -18.59 15.00
C SER A 275 -8.78 -18.31 13.49
N ALA A 276 -9.74 -17.55 12.94
CA ALA A 276 -9.81 -17.15 11.54
C ALA A 276 -8.95 -15.93 11.19
N ILE A 277 -8.37 -15.24 12.18
CA ILE A 277 -7.48 -14.11 11.89
C ILE A 277 -6.24 -14.63 11.16
N SER A 278 -6.09 -14.22 9.91
CA SER A 278 -5.01 -14.68 9.06
C SER A 278 -3.66 -14.10 9.47
N ALA A 279 -2.59 -14.81 9.10
CA ALA A 279 -1.22 -14.36 9.33
C ALA A 279 -0.92 -13.02 8.66
N GLN A 280 -1.56 -12.73 7.52
CA GLN A 280 -1.39 -11.45 6.80
C GLN A 280 -2.02 -10.30 7.56
N VAL A 281 -3.24 -10.48 8.08
CA VAL A 281 -3.92 -9.49 8.91
C VAL A 281 -3.11 -9.21 10.17
N MET A 282 -2.64 -10.26 10.85
CA MET A 282 -1.85 -10.13 12.08
C MET A 282 -0.51 -9.41 11.89
N LYS A 283 0.06 -9.39 10.68
CA LYS A 283 1.24 -8.57 10.38
C LYS A 283 0.91 -7.07 10.33
N LYS A 284 -0.31 -6.72 9.91
CA LYS A 284 -0.74 -5.33 9.65
C LYS A 284 -1.49 -4.67 10.80
N ILE A 285 -2.05 -5.43 11.76
CA ILE A 285 -2.68 -4.84 12.96
C ILE A 285 -1.68 -3.93 13.68
N ASP A 286 -2.10 -2.76 14.17
CA ASP A 286 -1.27 -1.89 15.00
C ASP A 286 -0.70 -2.65 16.22
N GLN A 287 0.59 -2.50 16.47
CA GLN A 287 1.27 -3.16 17.59
C GLN A 287 0.68 -2.81 18.96
N LYS A 288 0.02 -1.65 19.11
CA LYS A 288 -0.73 -1.22 20.30
C LYS A 288 -1.95 -2.11 20.55
N LYS A 289 -2.76 -2.34 19.51
CA LYS A 289 -3.96 -3.19 19.50
C LYS A 289 -3.69 -4.62 19.92
N LEU A 290 -2.48 -5.13 19.69
CA LEU A 290 -2.10 -6.50 20.08
C LEU A 290 -2.25 -6.78 21.59
N LYS A 291 -2.22 -5.76 22.45
CA LYS A 291 -2.43 -5.92 23.90
C LYS A 291 -3.87 -6.25 24.29
N PHE A 292 -4.83 -5.99 23.41
CA PHE A 292 -6.25 -6.18 23.69
C PHE A 292 -6.73 -7.60 23.41
N PHE A 293 -5.87 -8.45 22.83
CA PHE A 293 -6.14 -9.89 22.74
C PHE A 293 -6.00 -10.56 24.11
N THR A 294 -7.02 -11.32 24.50
CA THR A 294 -6.96 -12.10 25.74
C THR A 294 -6.03 -13.30 25.59
N LYS A 295 -5.55 -13.84 26.71
CA LYS A 295 -4.70 -15.04 26.72
C LYS A 295 -5.38 -16.23 26.02
N GLU A 296 -6.67 -16.39 26.23
CA GLU A 296 -7.47 -17.46 25.63
C GLU A 296 -7.59 -17.27 24.11
N GLN A 297 -7.85 -16.03 23.65
CA GLN A 297 -7.86 -15.69 22.23
C GLN A 297 -6.53 -16.02 21.55
N ILE A 298 -5.39 -15.66 22.16
CA ILE A 298 -4.05 -15.95 21.65
C ILE A 298 -3.80 -17.47 21.55
N LEU A 299 -4.25 -18.24 22.54
CA LEU A 299 -4.15 -19.70 22.54
C LEU A 299 -5.08 -20.35 21.51
N ARG A 300 -6.10 -19.65 21.02
CA ARG A 300 -7.02 -20.14 20.00
C ARG A 300 -6.60 -19.78 18.57
N MET A 301 -5.75 -18.77 18.39
CA MET A 301 -5.16 -18.42 17.09
C MET A 301 -4.46 -19.62 16.45
N ASN A 302 -4.50 -19.71 15.12
CA ASN A 302 -3.70 -20.69 14.39
C ASN A 302 -2.19 -20.50 14.68
N ALA A 303 -1.40 -21.57 14.54
CA ALA A 303 0.01 -21.58 14.95
C ALA A 303 0.86 -20.50 14.24
N LYS A 304 0.59 -20.24 12.96
CA LYS A 304 1.31 -19.25 12.15
C LYS A 304 1.01 -17.82 12.60
N THR A 305 -0.27 -17.48 12.79
CA THR A 305 -0.76 -16.20 13.32
C THR A 305 -0.23 -15.97 14.73
N ARG A 306 -0.32 -16.98 15.61
CA ARG A 306 0.18 -16.90 16.98
C ARG A 306 1.69 -16.62 17.03
N ARG A 307 2.48 -17.28 16.18
CA ARG A 307 3.93 -17.01 16.08
C ARG A 307 4.21 -15.57 15.71
N ILE A 308 3.49 -15.02 14.72
CA ILE A 308 3.62 -13.61 14.31
C ILE A 308 3.23 -12.68 15.47
N TYR A 309 2.11 -12.95 16.14
CA TYR A 309 1.68 -12.21 17.32
C TYR A 309 2.78 -12.15 18.40
N ILE A 310 3.33 -13.31 18.78
CA ILE A 310 4.37 -13.42 19.82
C ILE A 310 5.61 -12.62 19.44
N LEU A 311 6.11 -12.78 18.20
CA LEU A 311 7.28 -12.04 17.72
C LEU A 311 7.05 -10.53 17.76
N ARG A 312 5.88 -10.05 17.32
CA ARG A 312 5.56 -8.62 17.34
C ARG A 312 5.43 -8.09 18.77
N MET A 313 4.89 -8.86 19.71
CA MET A 313 4.83 -8.47 21.12
C MET A 313 6.22 -8.46 21.79
N GLN A 314 7.09 -9.42 21.46
CA GLN A 314 8.47 -9.43 21.95
C GLN A 314 9.27 -8.24 21.43
N LEU A 315 9.17 -7.93 20.14
CA LEU A 315 9.82 -6.77 19.53
C LEU A 315 9.39 -5.47 20.22
N ARG A 316 8.09 -5.33 20.53
CA ARG A 316 7.58 -4.18 21.28
C ARG A 316 8.31 -4.00 22.61
N ASN A 317 8.38 -5.07 23.39
CA ASN A 317 9.01 -5.06 24.71
C ASN A 317 10.53 -4.83 24.62
N SER A 318 11.17 -5.29 23.53
CA SER A 318 12.60 -5.04 23.29
C SER A 318 12.92 -3.62 22.86
N LEU A 319 12.03 -2.95 22.12
CA LEU A 319 12.22 -1.54 21.70
C LEU A 319 11.90 -0.56 22.85
N ASP A 320 11.05 -0.97 23.80
CA ASP A 320 10.78 -0.24 25.04
C ASP A 320 11.99 -0.24 26.01
N MET A 321 13.08 -0.98 25.72
CA MET A 321 14.37 -0.88 26.43
C MET A 321 15.05 0.49 26.29
N SER A 322 14.59 1.35 25.37
CA SER A 322 14.97 2.78 25.37
C SER A 322 14.57 3.51 26.66
N GLN A 323 13.65 2.95 27.47
CA GLN A 323 13.37 3.40 28.83
C GLN A 323 14.35 2.85 29.88
N ILE A 324 15.06 1.76 29.58
CA ILE A 324 16.03 1.12 30.48
C ILE A 324 17.40 1.80 30.38
N THR A 325 17.77 2.33 29.20
CA THR A 325 18.93 3.24 29.06
C THR A 325 18.71 4.61 29.70
N ARG A 326 17.46 5.08 29.84
CA ARG A 326 17.17 6.33 30.59
C ARG A 326 17.28 6.20 32.11
N ARG A 327 17.27 4.99 32.67
CA ARG A 327 17.41 4.77 34.13
C ARG A 327 18.87 4.68 34.61
N HIS A 328 19.86 4.69 33.73
CA HIS A 328 21.28 4.62 34.10
C HIS A 328 22.03 5.96 33.97
N GLY A 329 21.32 7.07 33.73
CA GLY A 329 21.88 8.40 33.93
C GLY A 329 22.01 8.68 35.43
N ILE A 330 23.14 8.30 36.03
CA ILE A 330 23.53 8.76 37.36
C ILE A 330 23.46 10.30 37.33
N LYS A 331 22.47 10.89 37.99
CA LYS A 331 22.46 12.32 38.30
C LYS A 331 23.59 12.56 39.29
N LEU A 332 24.80 12.83 38.78
CA LEU A 332 25.80 13.53 39.56
C LEU A 332 25.22 14.89 39.90
N SER A 333 24.93 15.11 41.18
CA SER A 333 24.45 16.41 41.65
C SER A 333 25.49 17.47 41.27
N PRO A 334 25.06 18.68 40.82
CA PRO A 334 25.98 19.76 40.46
C PRO A 334 26.98 20.10 41.58
N SER A 335 26.60 19.81 42.83
CA SER A 335 27.39 20.03 44.03
C SER A 335 28.66 19.17 44.10
N ILE A 336 28.66 17.95 43.55
CA ILE A 336 29.83 17.05 43.55
C ILE A 336 30.85 17.48 42.50
N LEU A 337 30.37 17.97 41.35
CA LEU A 337 31.20 18.50 40.28
C LEU A 337 31.88 19.81 40.70
N LEU A 338 31.18 20.67 41.44
CA LEU A 338 31.76 21.89 42.01
C LEU A 338 32.84 21.58 43.07
N TYR A 339 32.62 20.54 43.88
CA TYR A 339 33.59 20.13 44.90
C TYR A 339 34.87 19.57 44.28
N LEU A 340 34.75 18.75 43.23
CA LEU A 340 35.90 18.21 42.50
C LEU A 340 36.70 19.30 41.78
N VAL A 341 36.03 20.28 41.17
CA VAL A 341 36.72 21.42 40.52
C VAL A 341 37.44 22.30 41.55
N ASN A 342 36.85 22.51 42.73
CA ASN A 342 37.47 23.28 43.82
C ASN A 342 38.67 22.55 44.46
N VAL A 343 38.61 21.22 44.59
CA VAL A 343 39.75 20.45 45.13
C VAL A 343 40.92 20.42 44.14
N VAL A 344 40.65 20.30 42.83
CA VAL A 344 41.69 20.32 41.79
C VAL A 344 42.33 21.71 41.66
N THR A 345 41.56 22.79 41.80
CA THR A 345 42.11 24.16 41.78
C THR A 345 42.90 24.51 43.03
N LEU A 346 42.58 23.93 44.19
CA LEU A 346 43.39 24.06 45.41
C LEU A 346 44.72 23.28 45.34
N LEU A 347 44.72 22.11 44.70
CA LEU A 347 45.93 21.30 44.49
C LEU A 347 46.90 21.88 43.46
N MET A 348 46.43 22.75 42.56
CA MET A 348 47.27 23.44 41.55
C MET A 348 47.80 24.80 42.03
N CYS A 349 47.45 25.23 43.25
CA CYS A 349 47.86 26.51 43.84
C CYS A 349 48.77 26.35 45.09
N ILE A 350 49.35 25.16 45.32
CA ILE A 350 50.37 24.90 46.35
C ILE A 350 51.72 24.68 45.70
#